data_AF-A0A955VVM3-F1
#
_entry.id   AF-A0A955VVM3-F1
#
_cell.length_a   1.000
_cell.length_b   1.000
_cell.length_c   1.000
_cell.angle_alpha   90.00
_cell.angle_beta   90.00
_cell.angle_gamma   90.00
#
_symmetry.space_group_name_H-M   'P 1'
#
loop_
_entity.id
_entity.type
_entity.pdbx_description
1 polymer ?
#
loop_
_entity_poly.entity_id
_entity_poly.type
_entity_poly.pdbx_seq_one_letter_code
_entity_poly.pdbx_strand_id
1 'polypeptide(L)'
;MDAGRSDQRQRLAAELTAALASERAFQAWLADRGYTATPRDPLADTLKLAQRWTSLDHPAAPRLLVFWQEDFTAVAARGQRLRKLQHDAYHLRSRIAVMDAGGAPELAVVGCRHFVLLFPLDTDPFARRQRYTADQIRESAGLAQRYTGLTAQAMARWGASTPVEATPDDSSDDWSGLFAATRRFDWEAHLYGGAQLDQAFVAFIGQERQRLLEAVLDPGRQDEVLRPMLRALEVEDAGTVMSTDLLRRPALRKRVIAAADTVLLRLVL
;
A
#
# COMPACT_ATOMS: atom_id res chain seq x y z
N MET A 1 -16.75 29.60 -8.67
CA MET A 1 -15.60 29.11 -7.89
C MET A 1 -14.73 28.08 -8.64
N ASP A 2 -15.04 27.71 -9.90
CA ASP A 2 -14.31 26.65 -10.63
C ASP A 2 -13.05 27.08 -11.40
N ALA A 3 -12.92 28.37 -11.74
CA ALA A 3 -11.76 28.85 -12.51
C ALA A 3 -10.42 28.61 -11.79
N GLY A 4 -10.34 28.93 -10.49
CA GLY A 4 -9.10 28.76 -9.70
C GLY A 4 -8.68 27.29 -9.52
N ARG A 5 -9.63 26.34 -9.47
CA ARG A 5 -9.34 24.90 -9.37
C ARG A 5 -8.93 24.31 -10.72
N SER A 6 -9.39 24.89 -11.82
CA SER A 6 -8.94 24.53 -13.17
C SER A 6 -7.49 24.95 -13.39
N ASP A 7 -7.14 26.19 -13.05
CA ASP A 7 -5.78 26.73 -13.21
C ASP A 7 -4.74 25.96 -12.39
N GLN A 8 -5.09 25.57 -11.15
CA GLN A 8 -4.20 24.77 -10.32
C GLN A 8 -3.88 23.41 -10.94
N ARG A 9 -4.89 22.68 -11.45
CA ARG A 9 -4.68 21.37 -12.07
C ARG A 9 -3.83 21.47 -13.33
N GLN A 10 -4.00 22.54 -14.10
CA GLN A 10 -3.22 22.78 -15.31
C GLN A 10 -1.74 23.07 -14.98
N ARG A 11 -1.48 23.82 -13.90
CA ARG A 11 -0.12 24.03 -13.39
C ARG A 11 0.54 22.73 -12.93
N LEU A 12 -0.16 21.92 -12.14
CA LEU A 12 0.36 20.64 -11.63
C LEU A 12 0.64 19.64 -12.77
N ALA A 13 -0.19 19.63 -13.81
CA ALA A 13 0.03 18.80 -14.98
C ALA A 13 1.28 19.26 -15.76
N ALA A 14 1.48 20.58 -15.92
CA ALA A 14 2.67 21.12 -16.56
C ALA A 14 3.94 20.85 -15.74
N GLU A 15 3.86 20.95 -14.41
CA GLU A 15 4.93 20.55 -13.48
C GLU A 15 5.32 19.09 -13.71
N LEU A 16 4.34 18.17 -13.73
CA LEU A 16 4.61 16.76 -13.98
C LEU A 16 5.23 16.53 -15.36
N THR A 17 4.73 17.20 -16.41
CA THR A 17 5.31 17.09 -17.76
C THR A 17 6.77 17.53 -17.77
N ALA A 18 7.11 18.62 -17.09
CA ALA A 18 8.50 19.09 -16.98
C ALA A 18 9.37 18.08 -16.20
N ALA A 19 8.87 17.55 -15.08
CA ALA A 19 9.56 16.54 -14.29
C ALA A 19 9.87 15.27 -15.08
N LEU A 20 8.96 14.87 -15.99
CA LEU A 20 9.11 13.65 -16.79
C LEU A 20 9.95 13.83 -18.06
N ALA A 21 10.49 15.02 -18.34
CA ALA A 21 11.28 15.27 -19.54
C ALA A 21 12.58 14.44 -19.60
N SER A 22 13.19 14.15 -18.45
CA SER A 22 14.43 13.38 -18.33
C SER A 22 14.63 12.84 -16.91
N GLU A 23 15.58 11.91 -16.73
CA GLU A 23 16.00 11.44 -15.40
C GLU A 23 16.41 12.62 -14.51
N ARG A 24 17.22 13.54 -15.05
CA ARG A 24 17.70 14.71 -14.31
C ARG A 24 16.56 15.63 -13.87
N ALA A 25 15.58 15.87 -14.75
CA ALA A 25 14.41 16.67 -14.41
C ALA A 25 13.57 16.00 -13.32
N PHE A 26 13.44 14.67 -13.37
CA PHE A 26 12.72 13.89 -12.38
C PHE A 26 13.42 13.90 -11.01
N GLN A 27 14.75 13.81 -11.00
CA GLN A 27 15.55 13.95 -9.79
C GLN A 27 15.45 15.36 -9.19
N ALA A 28 15.51 16.41 -10.02
CA ALA A 28 15.30 17.78 -9.57
C ALA A 28 13.90 17.96 -8.96
N TRP A 29 12.88 17.39 -9.58
CA TRP A 29 11.51 17.39 -9.05
C TRP A 29 11.39 16.70 -7.69
N LEU A 30 12.10 15.60 -7.44
CA LEU A 30 12.17 14.97 -6.12
C LEU A 30 12.91 15.85 -5.10
N ALA A 31 13.98 16.53 -5.52
CA ALA A 31 14.74 17.45 -4.69
C ALA A 31 13.90 18.65 -4.23
N ASP A 32 13.15 19.27 -5.15
CA ASP A 32 12.22 20.36 -4.84
C ASP A 32 11.12 19.92 -3.85
N ARG A 33 10.89 18.61 -3.73
CA ARG A 33 9.92 18.00 -2.82
C ARG A 33 10.51 17.59 -1.48
N GLY A 34 11.77 17.94 -1.22
CA GLY A 34 12.45 17.74 0.05
C GLY A 34 13.13 16.38 0.20
N TYR A 35 13.38 15.68 -0.91
CA TYR A 35 14.13 14.42 -0.92
C TYR A 35 15.55 14.63 -1.43
N THR A 36 16.52 14.01 -0.79
CA THR A 36 17.93 14.01 -1.19
C THR A 36 18.36 12.61 -1.53
N ALA A 37 19.02 12.47 -2.67
CA ALA A 37 19.56 11.20 -3.12
C ALA A 37 20.72 10.78 -2.20
N THR A 38 20.71 9.53 -1.75
CA THR A 38 21.87 8.95 -1.07
C THR A 38 22.81 8.31 -2.10
N PRO A 39 24.08 8.05 -1.73
CA PRO A 39 24.97 7.26 -2.57
C PRO A 39 24.33 5.93 -2.96
N ARG A 40 24.54 5.50 -4.22
CA ARG A 40 24.00 4.22 -4.72
C ARG A 40 24.66 3.07 -3.97
N ASP A 41 23.85 2.12 -3.51
CA ASP A 41 24.39 0.91 -2.89
C ASP A 41 25.07 0.03 -3.94
N PRO A 42 26.23 -0.56 -3.62
CA PRO A 42 26.93 -1.47 -4.51
C PRO A 42 26.18 -2.80 -4.72
N LEU A 43 25.14 -3.08 -3.94
CA LEU A 43 24.40 -4.36 -3.95
C LEU A 43 23.34 -4.47 -5.05
N ALA A 44 23.14 -3.43 -5.87
CA ALA A 44 22.07 -3.35 -6.87
C ALA A 44 22.46 -3.92 -8.25
N ASP A 45 23.14 -5.07 -8.32
CA ASP A 45 23.61 -5.65 -9.58
C ASP A 45 22.49 -5.95 -10.59
N THR A 46 21.30 -6.33 -10.11
CA THR A 46 20.09 -6.57 -10.92
C THR A 46 19.23 -5.33 -11.15
N LEU A 47 19.43 -4.28 -10.35
CA LEU A 47 18.67 -3.03 -10.40
C LEU A 47 19.63 -1.84 -10.47
N LYS A 48 20.53 -1.83 -11.45
CA LYS A 48 21.59 -0.80 -11.64
C LYS A 48 21.10 0.65 -11.69
N LEU A 49 19.77 0.85 -11.78
CA LEU A 49 19.07 2.12 -11.87
C LEU A 49 18.35 2.52 -10.58
N ALA A 50 18.38 1.68 -9.53
CA ALA A 50 17.78 1.99 -8.25
C ALA A 50 18.66 2.95 -7.46
N GLN A 51 18.08 4.02 -6.93
CA GLN A 51 18.75 4.95 -6.04
C GLN A 51 17.89 5.20 -4.81
N ARG A 52 18.50 5.16 -3.63
CA ARG A 52 17.82 5.51 -2.39
C ARG A 52 17.74 7.02 -2.24
N TRP A 53 16.61 7.50 -1.73
CA TRP A 53 16.39 8.90 -1.41
C TRP A 53 15.77 9.02 -0.03
N THR A 54 16.13 10.07 0.72
CA THR A 54 15.60 10.33 2.07
C THR A 54 15.37 11.82 2.25
N SER A 55 14.64 12.24 3.28
CA SER A 55 14.52 13.65 3.64
C SER A 55 15.31 13.95 4.91
N LEU A 56 16.22 14.92 4.86
CA LEU A 56 16.97 15.38 6.03
C LEU A 56 16.13 16.29 6.92
N ASP A 57 15.32 17.16 6.31
CA ASP A 57 14.44 18.10 7.02
C ASP A 57 13.21 17.41 7.63
N HIS A 58 12.82 16.25 7.07
CA HIS A 58 11.68 15.46 7.53
C HIS A 58 12.04 13.99 7.70
N PRO A 59 12.76 13.59 8.77
CA PRO A 59 13.21 12.21 8.98
C PRO A 59 12.09 11.17 9.12
N ALA A 60 10.87 11.62 9.44
CA ALA A 60 9.67 10.77 9.50
C ALA A 60 9.02 10.55 8.12
N ALA A 61 9.51 11.20 7.06
CA ALA A 61 9.09 10.92 5.70
C ALA A 61 9.59 9.53 5.27
N PRO A 62 8.86 8.82 4.38
CA PRO A 62 9.33 7.55 3.86
C PRO A 62 10.63 7.74 3.07
N ARG A 63 11.58 6.87 3.32
CA ARG A 63 12.74 6.60 2.47
C ARG A 63 12.25 6.00 1.16
N LEU A 64 12.72 6.57 0.06
CA LEU A 64 12.30 6.19 -1.27
C LEU A 64 13.33 5.28 -1.92
N LEU A 65 12.86 4.32 -2.68
CA LEU A 65 13.62 3.59 -3.68
C LEU A 65 13.20 4.08 -5.06
N VAL A 66 14.07 4.86 -5.70
CA VAL A 66 13.77 5.59 -6.93
C VAL A 66 14.34 4.87 -8.13
N PHE A 67 13.53 4.73 -9.18
CA PHE A 67 13.91 4.14 -10.46
C PHE A 67 13.57 5.09 -11.59
N TRP A 68 14.48 5.24 -12.55
CA TRP A 68 14.17 5.82 -13.85
C TRP A 68 14.16 4.71 -14.91
N GLN A 69 13.13 4.68 -15.77
CA GLN A 69 12.96 3.64 -16.80
C GLN A 69 12.70 4.29 -18.16
N GLU A 70 13.76 4.51 -18.95
CA GLU A 70 13.66 5.19 -20.25
C GLU A 70 12.81 4.44 -21.28
N ASP A 71 12.82 3.12 -21.22
CA ASP A 71 12.19 2.25 -22.21
C ASP A 71 10.75 1.86 -21.85
N PHE A 72 10.22 2.38 -20.73
CA PHE A 72 8.81 2.26 -20.42
C PHE A 72 8.00 3.17 -21.34
N THR A 73 7.06 2.58 -22.09
CA THR A 73 6.10 3.33 -22.90
C THR A 73 4.83 3.67 -22.12
N ALA A 74 3.99 4.55 -22.66
CA ALA A 74 2.70 4.90 -22.06
C ALA A 74 1.80 3.67 -21.79
N VAL A 75 1.93 2.61 -22.62
CA VAL A 75 1.12 1.38 -22.55
C VAL A 75 1.85 0.24 -21.82
N ALA A 76 3.20 0.18 -21.90
CA ALA A 76 4.03 -0.93 -21.38
C ALA A 76 4.07 -1.06 -19.86
N ALA A 77 3.35 -0.21 -19.11
CA ALA A 77 3.09 -0.39 -17.69
C ALA A 77 2.08 -1.53 -17.37
N ARG A 78 1.78 -2.43 -18.32
CA ARG A 78 0.86 -3.56 -18.08
C ARG A 78 1.62 -4.86 -17.85
N GLY A 79 1.61 -5.28 -16.59
CA GLY A 79 1.81 -6.66 -16.17
C GLY A 79 3.23 -7.03 -15.78
N GLN A 80 3.88 -7.83 -16.63
CA GLN A 80 4.97 -8.70 -16.20
C GLN A 80 6.26 -7.96 -15.83
N ARG A 81 6.67 -6.99 -16.63
CA ARG A 81 7.92 -6.25 -16.38
C ARG A 81 7.85 -5.38 -15.13
N LEU A 82 6.71 -4.74 -14.90
CA LEU A 82 6.47 -3.95 -13.69
C LEU A 82 6.26 -4.84 -12.45
N ARG A 83 5.65 -6.04 -12.60
CA ARG A 83 5.62 -7.05 -11.53
C ARG A 83 7.02 -7.52 -11.17
N LYS A 84 7.88 -7.76 -12.17
CA LYS A 84 9.29 -8.10 -11.94
C LYS A 84 10.01 -6.98 -11.20
N LEU A 85 9.89 -5.73 -11.67
CA LEU A 85 10.48 -4.57 -10.99
C LEU A 85 10.02 -4.45 -9.53
N GLN A 86 8.73 -4.65 -9.28
CA GLN A 86 8.15 -4.59 -7.94
C GLN A 86 8.66 -5.72 -7.03
N HIS A 87 8.73 -6.93 -7.55
CA HIS A 87 9.32 -8.08 -6.87
C HIS A 87 10.79 -7.85 -6.55
N ASP A 88 11.57 -7.38 -7.52
CA ASP A 88 12.99 -7.08 -7.35
C ASP A 88 13.21 -5.95 -6.33
N ALA A 89 12.38 -4.91 -6.36
CA ALA A 89 12.40 -3.81 -5.39
C ALA A 89 12.10 -4.29 -3.96
N TYR A 90 11.12 -5.18 -3.80
CA TYR A 90 10.79 -5.80 -2.52
C TYR A 90 11.95 -6.64 -1.97
N HIS A 91 12.61 -7.44 -2.83
CA HIS A 91 13.78 -8.21 -2.44
C HIS A 91 14.97 -7.31 -2.05
N LEU A 92 15.22 -6.23 -2.80
CA LEU A 92 16.26 -5.27 -2.46
C LEU A 92 15.99 -4.60 -1.11
N ARG A 93 14.75 -4.16 -0.88
CA ARG A 93 14.32 -3.63 0.42
C ARG A 93 14.55 -4.62 1.56
N SER A 94 14.20 -5.89 1.36
CA SER A 94 14.40 -6.94 2.37
C SER A 94 15.88 -7.15 2.69
N ARG A 95 16.76 -7.13 1.69
CA ARG A 95 18.21 -7.20 1.90
C ARG A 95 18.76 -5.99 2.64
N ILE A 96 18.31 -4.79 2.29
CA ILE A 96 18.70 -3.56 2.99
C ILE A 96 18.23 -3.62 4.45
N ALA A 97 17.00 -4.05 4.73
CA ALA A 97 16.46 -4.15 6.08
C ALA A 97 17.25 -5.11 6.98
N VAL A 98 17.84 -6.18 6.42
CA VAL A 98 18.73 -7.10 7.16
C VAL A 98 20.05 -6.42 7.54
N MET A 99 20.56 -5.52 6.70
CA MET A 99 21.83 -4.82 6.95
C MET A 99 21.68 -3.54 7.77
N ASP A 100 20.58 -2.83 7.57
CA ASP A 100 20.24 -1.56 8.20
C ASP A 100 18.71 -1.46 8.29
N ALA A 101 18.16 -1.96 9.40
CA ALA A 101 16.72 -1.95 9.65
C ALA A 101 16.14 -0.52 9.62
N GLY A 102 16.93 0.48 10.00
CA GLY A 102 16.57 1.89 9.96
C GLY A 102 16.84 2.57 8.62
N GLY A 103 17.38 1.88 7.62
CA GLY A 103 17.73 2.44 6.31
C GLY A 103 16.93 1.85 5.14
N ALA A 104 16.02 0.92 5.43
CA ALA A 104 15.19 0.27 4.42
C ALA A 104 14.18 1.25 3.80
N PRO A 105 14.06 1.32 2.47
CA PRO A 105 13.06 2.16 1.82
C PRO A 105 11.64 1.63 2.06
N GLU A 106 10.69 2.50 2.39
CA GLU A 106 9.28 2.13 2.57
C GLU A 106 8.47 2.31 1.27
N LEU A 107 8.92 3.16 0.34
CA LEU A 107 8.16 3.51 -0.87
C LEU A 107 9.04 3.41 -2.13
N ALA A 108 8.55 2.72 -3.15
CA ALA A 108 9.18 2.76 -4.48
C ALA A 108 8.56 3.87 -5.34
N VAL A 109 9.41 4.62 -6.05
CA VAL A 109 8.99 5.63 -7.02
C VAL A 109 9.64 5.32 -8.37
N VAL A 110 8.84 5.08 -9.39
CA VAL A 110 9.29 4.78 -10.75
C VAL A 110 8.87 5.92 -11.68
N GLY A 111 9.85 6.62 -12.24
CA GLY A 111 9.65 7.65 -13.26
C GLY A 111 9.96 7.13 -14.66
N CYS A 112 9.18 7.57 -15.64
CA CYS A 112 9.53 7.53 -17.06
C CYS A 112 8.95 8.74 -17.78
N ARG A 113 9.23 8.88 -19.08
CA ARG A 113 8.74 10.01 -19.89
C ARG A 113 7.21 10.17 -19.97
N HIS A 114 6.46 9.16 -19.53
CA HIS A 114 5.00 9.14 -19.65
C HIS A 114 4.26 9.16 -18.31
N PHE A 115 4.88 8.73 -17.21
CA PHE A 115 4.21 8.66 -15.93
C PHE A 115 5.19 8.60 -14.76
N VAL A 116 4.67 8.94 -13.58
CA VAL A 116 5.25 8.56 -12.29
C VAL A 116 4.37 7.47 -11.68
N LEU A 117 5.00 6.44 -11.13
CA LEU A 117 4.34 5.32 -10.48
C LEU A 117 4.90 5.14 -9.06
N LEU A 118 4.02 4.90 -8.09
CA LEU A 118 4.39 4.65 -6.71
C LEU A 118 3.79 3.34 -6.23
N PHE A 119 4.53 2.59 -5.43
CA PHE A 119 4.02 1.42 -4.72
C PHE A 119 4.78 1.20 -3.41
N PRO A 120 4.09 0.79 -2.32
CA PRO A 120 4.74 0.54 -1.05
C PRO A 120 5.62 -0.71 -1.10
N LEU A 121 6.63 -0.75 -0.24
CA LEU A 121 7.59 -1.86 -0.08
C LEU A 121 7.47 -2.53 1.29
N ASP A 122 6.46 -2.19 2.08
CA ASP A 122 6.30 -2.58 3.48
C ASP A 122 6.03 -4.08 3.68
N THR A 123 5.19 -4.72 2.85
CA THR A 123 4.79 -6.12 3.10
C THR A 123 4.36 -6.95 1.88
N ASP A 124 3.95 -6.37 0.76
CA ASP A 124 3.41 -7.12 -0.40
C ASP A 124 4.19 -6.88 -1.71
N PRO A 125 4.83 -7.91 -2.32
CA PRO A 125 5.51 -7.79 -3.62
C PRO A 125 4.55 -7.52 -4.79
N PHE A 126 3.24 -7.55 -4.56
CA PHE A 126 2.20 -7.21 -5.53
C PHE A 126 1.30 -6.06 -5.07
N ALA A 127 1.74 -5.27 -4.08
CA ALA A 127 1.07 -4.06 -3.63
C ALA A 127 0.53 -3.19 -4.78
N ARG A 128 -0.64 -2.59 -4.54
CA ARG A 128 -1.28 -1.73 -5.54
C ARG A 128 -0.40 -0.52 -5.88
N ARG A 129 -0.49 -0.12 -7.14
CA ARG A 129 0.34 0.93 -7.73
C ARG A 129 -0.49 2.17 -7.94
N GLN A 130 0.04 3.31 -7.57
CA GLN A 130 -0.53 4.59 -7.92
C GLN A 130 0.21 5.17 -9.12
N ARG A 131 -0.52 5.47 -10.19
CA ARG A 131 0.03 6.05 -11.42
C ARG A 131 -0.45 7.48 -11.56
N TYR A 132 0.46 8.36 -11.95
CA TYR A 132 0.19 9.75 -12.28
C TYR A 132 0.65 10.03 -13.71
N THR A 133 -0.27 10.53 -14.53
CA THR A 133 0.02 11.18 -15.82
C THR A 133 -0.46 12.63 -15.78
N ALA A 134 0.10 13.47 -16.65
CA ALA A 134 -0.35 14.87 -16.75
C ALA A 134 -1.85 14.96 -17.11
N ASP A 135 -2.34 14.04 -17.94
CA ASP A 135 -3.76 13.96 -18.32
C ASP A 135 -4.64 13.62 -17.10
N GLN A 136 -4.24 12.62 -16.31
CA GLN A 136 -4.96 12.21 -15.11
C GLN A 136 -5.04 13.34 -14.06
N ILE A 137 -3.98 14.14 -13.93
CA ILE A 137 -3.95 15.30 -13.03
C ILE A 137 -4.90 16.40 -13.52
N ARG A 138 -4.97 16.65 -14.83
CA ARG A 138 -5.91 17.63 -15.41
C ARG A 138 -7.35 17.22 -15.15
N GLU A 139 -7.67 15.95 -15.38
CA GLU A 139 -9.03 15.44 -15.37
C GLU A 139 -9.56 15.21 -13.94
N SER A 140 -8.71 14.79 -12.99
CA SER A 140 -9.15 14.39 -11.64
C SER A 140 -8.63 15.33 -10.54
N ALA A 141 -9.55 16.07 -9.93
CA ALA A 141 -9.25 16.90 -8.76
C ALA A 141 -8.68 16.10 -7.58
N GLY A 142 -9.19 14.90 -7.33
CA GLY A 142 -8.69 14.02 -6.27
C GLY A 142 -7.29 13.48 -6.54
N LEU A 143 -6.91 13.24 -7.80
CA LEU A 143 -5.54 12.88 -8.14
C LEU A 143 -4.60 14.09 -8.04
N ALA A 144 -5.04 15.26 -8.49
CA ALA A 144 -4.26 16.50 -8.35
C ALA A 144 -3.96 16.83 -6.88
N GLN A 145 -4.94 16.68 -5.99
CA GLN A 145 -4.75 16.88 -4.55
C GLN A 145 -3.73 15.86 -3.98
N ARG A 146 -3.86 14.57 -4.32
CA ARG A 146 -2.89 13.56 -3.88
C ARG A 146 -1.48 13.81 -4.42
N TYR A 147 -1.38 14.26 -5.67
CA TYR A 147 -0.11 14.62 -6.29
C TYR A 147 0.58 15.78 -5.55
N THR A 148 -0.18 16.78 -5.07
CA THR A 148 0.40 17.86 -4.24
C THR A 148 0.97 17.36 -2.92
N GLY A 149 0.42 16.27 -2.38
CA GLY A 149 0.89 15.61 -1.16
C GLY A 149 2.18 14.81 -1.31
N LEU A 150 2.78 14.71 -2.50
CA LEU A 150 4.06 14.04 -2.72
C LEU A 150 5.25 14.91 -2.29
N THR A 151 5.18 15.57 -1.15
CA THR A 151 6.33 16.27 -0.53
C THR A 151 6.78 15.49 0.69
N ALA A 152 8.07 15.54 1.02
CA ALA A 152 8.59 14.93 2.23
C ALA A 152 7.85 15.44 3.48
N GLN A 153 7.52 16.73 3.53
CA GLN A 153 6.75 17.30 4.64
C GLN A 153 5.35 16.70 4.76
N ALA A 154 4.61 16.61 3.64
CA ALA A 154 3.25 16.06 3.65
C ALA A 154 3.27 14.56 3.97
N MET A 155 4.21 13.81 3.39
CA MET A 155 4.35 12.38 3.64
C MET A 155 4.83 12.08 5.07
N ALA A 156 5.68 12.92 5.66
CA ALA A 156 6.07 12.80 7.07
C ALA A 156 4.89 13.05 8.01
N ARG A 157 4.03 14.02 7.70
CA ARG A 157 2.77 14.25 8.45
C ARG A 157 1.85 13.05 8.35
N TRP A 158 1.78 12.41 7.17
CA TRP A 158 1.03 11.16 7.01
C TRP A 158 1.63 10.01 7.81
N GLY A 159 2.96 9.87 7.85
CA GLY A 159 3.65 8.89 8.69
C GLY A 159 3.47 9.12 10.20
N ALA A 160 3.28 10.38 10.62
CA ALA A 160 3.00 10.75 12.01
C ALA A 160 1.50 10.66 12.39
N SER A 161 0.58 10.85 11.43
CA SER A 161 -0.86 10.76 11.64
C SER A 161 -1.43 9.36 11.44
N THR A 162 -0.69 8.49 10.77
CA THR A 162 -0.91 7.05 10.84
C THR A 162 -0.37 6.64 12.20
N PRO A 163 -1.20 6.15 13.14
CA PRO A 163 -0.64 5.51 14.31
C PRO A 163 0.27 4.43 13.76
N VAL A 164 1.58 4.54 14.00
CA VAL A 164 2.43 3.37 14.16
C VAL A 164 1.57 2.42 14.97
N GLU A 165 1.31 1.21 14.47
CA GLU A 165 0.68 0.17 15.28
C GLU A 165 1.34 0.30 16.65
N ALA A 166 0.61 0.85 17.62
CA ALA A 166 0.96 0.62 18.99
C ALA A 166 0.97 -0.89 19.02
N THR A 167 2.15 -1.49 19.15
CA THR A 167 2.29 -2.89 19.48
C THR A 167 1.20 -3.13 20.51
N PRO A 168 0.21 -3.99 20.22
CA PRO A 168 -0.90 -4.19 21.14
C PRO A 168 -0.27 -4.34 22.51
N ASP A 169 -0.68 -3.49 23.45
CA ASP A 169 -0.28 -3.68 24.83
C ASP A 169 -0.63 -5.15 25.12
N ASP A 170 0.37 -5.95 25.46
CA ASP A 170 0.36 -7.42 25.47
C ASP A 170 -0.54 -7.96 26.61
N SER A 171 -1.50 -7.14 27.07
CA SER A 171 -2.23 -7.25 28.31
C SER A 171 -3.75 -7.20 28.16
N SER A 172 -4.32 -7.16 26.94
CA SER A 172 -5.79 -7.29 26.79
C SER A 172 -6.18 -8.70 26.32
N ASP A 173 -6.38 -9.58 27.29
CA ASP A 173 -7.07 -10.88 27.16
C ASP A 173 -8.57 -10.75 26.79
N ASP A 174 -8.98 -9.63 26.19
CA ASP A 174 -10.39 -9.29 26.00
C ASP A 174 -10.78 -9.29 24.52
N TRP A 175 -11.71 -10.19 24.17
CA TRP A 175 -12.30 -10.31 22.84
C TRP A 175 -12.99 -9.02 22.37
N SER A 176 -13.37 -8.14 23.29
CA SER A 176 -13.91 -6.81 22.98
C SER A 176 -12.91 -5.94 22.19
N GLY A 177 -11.60 -6.11 22.40
CA GLY A 177 -10.52 -5.43 21.69
C GLY A 177 -10.39 -5.84 20.22
N LEU A 178 -10.75 -7.08 19.87
CA LEU A 178 -10.82 -7.51 18.47
C LEU A 178 -11.93 -6.80 17.72
N PHE A 179 -13.09 -6.59 18.35
CA PHE A 179 -14.21 -5.92 17.71
C PHE A 179 -14.04 -4.40 17.66
N ALA A 180 -13.33 -3.82 18.64
CA ALA A 180 -12.87 -2.43 18.60
C ALA A 180 -11.74 -2.22 17.57
N ALA A 181 -10.85 -3.18 17.38
CA ALA A 181 -9.82 -3.16 16.33
C ALA A 181 -10.40 -3.41 14.93
N THR A 182 -11.50 -4.19 14.80
CA THR A 182 -12.23 -4.29 13.51
C THR A 182 -12.99 -3.01 13.15
N ARG A 183 -13.23 -2.08 14.09
CA ARG A 183 -13.75 -0.73 13.76
C ARG A 183 -12.69 0.19 13.13
N ARG A 184 -11.44 -0.25 13.00
CA ARG A 184 -10.36 0.51 12.36
C ARG A 184 -9.59 -0.33 11.34
N PHE A 185 -10.31 -1.08 10.51
CA PHE A 185 -9.86 -1.18 9.13
C PHE A 185 -10.36 0.05 8.41
N ASP A 186 -9.50 1.06 8.32
CA ASP A 186 -9.74 2.26 7.53
C ASP A 186 -9.77 1.88 6.03
N TRP A 187 -10.97 1.50 5.58
CA TRP A 187 -11.29 1.36 4.17
C TRP A 187 -11.39 2.73 3.46
N GLU A 188 -11.45 3.84 4.21
CA GLU A 188 -11.61 5.19 3.66
C GLU A 188 -10.35 5.64 2.91
N ALA A 189 -9.19 5.06 3.22
CA ALA A 189 -7.93 5.45 2.62
C ALA A 189 -7.21 4.33 1.85
N HIS A 190 -7.78 3.86 0.72
CA HIS A 190 -7.00 3.44 -0.48
C HIS A 190 -7.09 1.98 -0.99
N LEU A 191 -8.07 1.16 -0.57
CA LEU A 191 -8.17 -0.20 -1.13
C LEU A 191 -8.93 -0.33 -2.47
N TYR A 192 -9.52 0.73 -3.04
CA TYR A 192 -10.32 0.64 -4.29
C TYR A 192 -10.06 1.78 -5.28
N GLY A 193 -9.50 1.43 -6.44
CA GLY A 193 -9.31 2.29 -7.62
C GLY A 193 -10.19 1.85 -8.79
N GLY A 194 -11.49 1.66 -8.53
CA GLY A 194 -12.57 1.88 -9.50
C GLY A 194 -13.30 3.15 -9.08
N ALA A 195 -14.53 3.42 -9.52
CA ALA A 195 -15.39 4.38 -8.82
C ALA A 195 -15.28 4.14 -7.30
N GLN A 196 -15.23 5.20 -6.48
CA GLN A 196 -15.30 5.03 -5.03
C GLN A 196 -16.43 4.04 -4.76
N LEU A 197 -16.10 2.91 -4.10
CA LEU A 197 -17.17 2.05 -3.61
C LEU A 197 -18.02 2.94 -2.73
N ASP A 198 -19.32 2.91 -2.98
CA ASP A 198 -20.30 3.68 -2.20
C ASP A 198 -19.99 3.49 -0.71
N GLN A 199 -19.92 4.59 0.06
CA GLN A 199 -19.65 4.50 1.50
C GLN A 199 -20.66 3.59 2.19
N ALA A 200 -21.91 3.54 1.69
CA ALA A 200 -22.90 2.60 2.18
C ALA A 200 -22.53 1.14 1.87
N PHE A 201 -21.94 0.88 0.70
CA PHE A 201 -21.42 -0.44 0.33
C PHE A 201 -20.21 -0.85 1.18
N VAL A 202 -19.27 0.06 1.43
CA VAL A 202 -18.11 -0.22 2.30
C VAL A 202 -18.56 -0.53 3.73
N ALA A 203 -19.48 0.29 4.28
CA ALA A 203 -20.05 0.06 5.59
C ALA A 203 -20.80 -1.29 5.65
N PHE A 204 -21.58 -1.60 4.61
CA PHE A 204 -22.28 -2.89 4.47
C PHE A 204 -21.31 -4.07 4.46
N ILE A 205 -20.27 -4.03 3.61
CA ILE A 205 -19.25 -5.08 3.53
C ILE A 205 -18.52 -5.27 4.87
N GLY A 206 -18.21 -4.17 5.57
CA GLY A 206 -17.61 -4.22 6.91
C GLY A 206 -18.52 -4.90 7.94
N GLN A 207 -19.81 -4.55 7.94
CA GLN A 207 -20.80 -5.14 8.85
C GLN A 207 -21.05 -6.62 8.55
N GLU A 208 -21.16 -6.98 7.27
CA GLU A 208 -21.39 -8.37 6.85
C GLU A 208 -20.15 -9.24 7.08
N ARG A 209 -18.94 -8.69 6.90
CA ARG A 209 -17.69 -9.36 7.30
C ARG A 209 -17.69 -9.66 8.79
N GLN A 210 -18.07 -8.69 9.62
CA GLN A 210 -18.13 -8.88 11.07
C GLN A 210 -19.10 -10.02 11.42
N ARG A 211 -20.33 -10.00 10.90
CA ARG A 211 -21.32 -11.05 11.13
C ARG A 211 -20.84 -12.43 10.68
N LEU A 212 -20.19 -12.50 9.51
CA LEU A 212 -19.64 -13.75 8.99
C LEU A 212 -18.51 -14.27 9.87
N LEU A 213 -17.60 -13.40 10.31
CA LEU A 213 -16.51 -13.79 11.21
C LEU A 213 -17.04 -14.19 12.59
N GLU A 214 -18.06 -13.52 13.13
CA GLU A 214 -18.73 -13.94 14.36
C GLU A 214 -19.30 -15.36 14.22
N ALA A 215 -19.94 -15.68 13.09
CA ALA A 215 -20.46 -17.02 12.82
C ALA A 215 -19.36 -18.08 12.61
N VAL A 216 -18.23 -17.70 11.98
CA VAL A 216 -17.07 -18.58 11.80
C VAL A 216 -16.35 -18.85 13.12
N LEU A 217 -16.30 -17.86 14.01
CA LEU A 217 -15.59 -17.94 15.29
C LEU A 217 -16.46 -18.45 16.44
N ASP A 218 -17.77 -18.61 16.20
CA ASP A 218 -18.73 -19.16 17.16
C ASP A 218 -18.28 -20.56 17.63
N PRO A 219 -17.94 -20.71 18.93
CA PRO A 219 -17.58 -22.00 19.51
C PRO A 219 -18.63 -23.10 19.28
N GLY A 220 -19.91 -22.75 19.26
CA GLY A 220 -21.02 -23.68 19.05
C GLY A 220 -21.17 -24.17 17.60
N ARG A 221 -20.48 -23.53 16.64
CA ARG A 221 -20.58 -23.82 15.20
C ARG A 221 -19.25 -24.20 14.56
N GLN A 222 -18.22 -24.46 15.37
CA GLN A 222 -16.87 -24.77 14.88
C GLN A 222 -16.85 -25.96 13.92
N ASP A 223 -17.58 -27.02 14.24
CA ASP A 223 -17.64 -28.23 13.41
C ASP A 223 -18.35 -28.02 12.07
N GLU A 224 -19.31 -27.11 12.04
CA GLU A 224 -20.12 -26.82 10.86
C GLU A 224 -19.48 -25.78 9.94
N VAL A 225 -18.70 -24.85 10.50
CA VAL A 225 -18.21 -23.66 9.78
C VAL A 225 -16.69 -23.58 9.80
N LEU A 226 -16.08 -23.48 10.99
CA LEU A 226 -14.64 -23.24 11.11
C LEU A 226 -13.80 -24.41 10.59
N ARG A 227 -14.07 -25.64 11.04
CA ARG A 227 -13.29 -26.82 10.66
C ARG A 227 -13.38 -27.12 9.16
N PRO A 228 -14.56 -27.07 8.51
CA PRO A 228 -14.66 -27.18 7.05
C PRO A 228 -13.86 -26.10 6.33
N MET A 229 -13.92 -24.84 6.81
CA MET A 229 -13.12 -23.75 6.24
C MET A 229 -11.62 -23.99 6.38
N LEU A 230 -11.15 -24.45 7.55
CA LEU A 230 -9.74 -24.77 7.78
C LEU A 230 -9.26 -25.95 6.94
N ARG A 231 -10.11 -26.95 6.71
CA ARG A 231 -9.82 -28.07 5.80
C ARG A 231 -9.72 -27.61 4.34
N ALA A 232 -10.64 -26.74 3.90
CA ALA A 232 -10.58 -26.14 2.56
C ALA A 232 -9.34 -25.25 2.37
N LEU A 233 -8.78 -24.72 3.46
CA LEU A 233 -7.51 -24.01 3.49
C LEU A 233 -6.29 -24.95 3.69
N GLU A 234 -6.47 -26.26 3.64
CA GLU A 234 -5.38 -27.25 3.76
C GLU A 234 -4.53 -27.06 5.04
N VAL A 235 -5.19 -26.79 6.17
CA VAL A 235 -4.52 -26.66 7.47
C VAL A 235 -4.32 -28.06 8.05
N GLU A 236 -3.05 -28.46 8.25
CA GLU A 236 -2.66 -29.81 8.68
C GLU A 236 -3.35 -30.29 9.97
N ASP A 237 -3.69 -29.37 10.88
CA ASP A 237 -4.35 -29.65 12.17
C ASP A 237 -5.80 -29.15 12.25
N ALA A 238 -6.50 -29.00 11.13
CA ALA A 238 -7.83 -28.36 11.09
C ALA A 238 -8.87 -28.94 12.08
N GLY A 239 -8.73 -30.20 12.49
CA GLY A 239 -9.63 -30.85 13.45
C GLY A 239 -9.43 -30.46 14.92
N THR A 240 -8.26 -29.90 15.27
CA THR A 240 -7.89 -29.57 16.65
C THR A 240 -7.81 -28.07 16.91
N VAL A 241 -7.79 -27.26 15.85
CA VAL A 241 -7.78 -25.79 15.94
C VAL A 241 -9.11 -25.27 16.49
N MET A 242 -9.03 -24.57 17.61
CA MET A 242 -10.12 -23.83 18.22
C MET A 242 -10.13 -22.37 17.74
N SER A 243 -11.26 -21.67 17.90
CA SER A 243 -11.35 -20.24 17.57
C SER A 243 -10.36 -19.38 18.38
N THR A 244 -10.03 -19.79 19.60
CA THR A 244 -9.00 -19.15 20.45
C THR A 244 -7.58 -19.30 19.89
N ASP A 245 -7.27 -20.36 19.14
CA ASP A 245 -5.94 -20.56 18.56
C ASP A 245 -5.63 -19.56 17.45
N LEU A 246 -6.66 -18.98 16.83
CA LEU A 246 -6.52 -17.92 15.82
C LEU A 246 -5.95 -16.63 16.42
N LEU A 247 -6.12 -16.40 17.72
CA LEU A 247 -5.51 -15.27 18.43
C LEU A 247 -3.99 -15.42 18.48
N ARG A 248 -3.53 -16.65 18.71
CA ARG A 248 -2.13 -17.01 18.91
C ARG A 248 -1.40 -17.33 17.59
N ARG A 249 -2.13 -17.45 16.47
CA ARG A 249 -1.59 -17.79 15.15
C ARG A 249 -1.96 -16.72 14.10
N PRO A 250 -1.22 -15.59 14.04
CA PRO A 250 -1.56 -14.45 13.17
C PRO A 250 -1.64 -14.79 11.67
N ALA A 251 -0.77 -15.70 11.19
CA ALA A 251 -0.79 -16.15 9.80
C ALA A 251 -2.07 -16.93 9.47
N LEU A 252 -2.52 -17.80 10.38
CA LEU A 252 -3.74 -18.57 10.20
C LEU A 252 -4.98 -17.67 10.27
N ARG A 253 -5.00 -16.72 11.21
CA ARG A 253 -6.03 -15.68 11.31
C ARG A 253 -6.22 -14.90 10.01
N LYS A 254 -5.11 -14.47 9.37
CA LYS A 254 -5.16 -13.78 8.07
C LYS A 254 -5.79 -14.65 6.97
N ARG A 255 -5.49 -15.95 6.94
CA ARG A 255 -6.06 -16.89 5.96
C ARG A 255 -7.56 -17.07 6.14
N VAL A 256 -8.03 -17.19 7.39
CA VAL A 256 -9.47 -17.29 7.71
C VAL A 256 -10.22 -16.01 7.31
N ILE A 257 -9.67 -14.83 7.62
CA ILE A 257 -10.28 -13.55 7.22
C ILE A 257 -10.36 -13.43 5.70
N ALA A 258 -9.29 -13.77 4.98
CA ALA A 258 -9.28 -13.74 3.52
C ALA A 258 -10.30 -14.71 2.89
N ALA A 259 -10.51 -15.88 3.52
CA ALA A 259 -11.52 -16.83 3.09
C ALA A 259 -12.95 -16.28 3.29
N ALA A 260 -13.22 -15.67 4.45
CA ALA A 260 -14.50 -15.01 4.73
C ALA A 260 -14.78 -13.88 3.73
N ASP A 261 -13.78 -13.06 3.42
CA ASP A 261 -13.88 -12.00 2.41
C ASP A 261 -14.17 -12.53 1.02
N THR A 262 -13.56 -13.66 0.65
CA THR A 262 -13.79 -14.29 -0.65
C THR A 262 -15.23 -14.80 -0.78
N VAL A 263 -15.79 -15.38 0.29
CA VAL A 263 -17.19 -15.82 0.32
C VAL A 263 -18.13 -14.62 0.19
N LEU A 264 -17.88 -13.58 0.98
CA LEU A 264 -18.69 -12.39 1.02
C LEU A 264 -18.70 -11.64 -0.32
N LEU A 265 -17.55 -11.52 -0.97
CA LEU A 265 -17.47 -10.93 -2.31
C LEU A 265 -18.19 -11.76 -3.38
N ARG A 266 -18.25 -13.10 -3.25
CA ARG A 266 -19.02 -13.97 -4.18
C ARG A 266 -20.52 -13.95 -3.95
N LEU A 267 -20.99 -13.53 -2.77
CA LEU A 267 -22.41 -13.41 -2.48
C LEU A 267 -22.98 -12.06 -2.96
N VAL A 268 -22.11 -11.06 -3.07
CA VAL A 268 -22.48 -9.67 -3.36
C VAL A 268 -22.22 -9.30 -4.83
N LEU A 269 -21.34 -10.02 -5.54
CA LEU A 269 -21.03 -9.86 -6.97
C LEU A 269 -21.58 -11.02 -7.80
#